data_AF-A0A832FKP3-F1
#
_entry.id   AF-A0A832FKP3-F1
#
_cell.length_a   1.000
_cell.length_b   1.000
_cell.length_c   1.000
_cell.angle_alpha   90.00
_cell.angle_beta   90.00
_cell.angle_gamma   90.00
#
_symmetry.space_group_name_H-M   'P 1'
#
loop_
_entity.id
_entity.type
_entity.pdbx_description
1 polymer ?
#
loop_
_entity_poly.entity_id
_entity_poly.type
_entity_poly.pdbx_seq_one_letter_code
_entity_poly.pdbx_strand_id
1 'polypeptide(L)'
;MVVMMKLFVAIRIRGLTGVSPEMLDVLNRLNVPKKHNASLIPDTPSMVGMLKKASDYITWGEINKESLIALLKKRGRLEGNKRITEEILKKIG
;
A
#
# COMPACT_ATOMS: atom_id res chain seq x y z
N MET A 1 12.74 16.04 17.54
CA MET A 1 12.83 15.77 16.09
C MET A 1 11.60 14.99 15.68
N VAL A 2 10.64 15.63 14.99
CA VAL A 2 9.55 14.88 14.34
C VAL A 2 10.14 14.33 13.05
N VAL A 3 10.48 13.05 13.02
CA VAL A 3 10.88 12.39 11.78
C VAL A 3 9.63 12.38 10.91
N MET A 4 9.59 13.18 9.84
CA MET A 4 8.60 13.02 8.78
C MET A 4 8.85 11.66 8.13
N MET A 5 8.19 10.62 8.63
CA MET A 5 8.16 9.32 7.97
C MET A 5 7.44 9.52 6.64
N LYS A 6 8.20 9.42 5.54
CA LYS A 6 7.59 9.40 4.22
C LYS A 6 6.74 8.13 4.11
N LEU A 7 5.63 8.26 3.41
CA LEU A 7 4.71 7.16 3.17
C LEU A 7 4.65 6.93 1.68
N PHE A 8 4.91 5.69 1.26
CA PHE A 8 4.77 5.28 -0.13
C PHE A 8 3.42 4.61 -0.31
N VAL A 9 2.82 4.80 -1.48
CA VAL A 9 1.74 3.96 -1.98
C VAL A 9 2.30 3.03 -3.03
N ALA A 10 2.01 1.73 -2.91
CA ALA A 10 2.37 0.72 -3.89
C ALA A 10 1.11 0.15 -4.51
N ILE A 11 0.99 0.17 -5.84
CA ILE A 11 -0.17 -0.30 -6.60
C ILE A 11 0.28 -1.39 -7.57
N ARG A 12 -0.36 -2.55 -7.53
CA ARG A 12 -0.06 -3.64 -8.46
C ARG A 12 -0.76 -3.44 -9.79
N ILE A 13 0.02 -3.29 -10.86
CA ILE A 13 -0.50 -3.08 -12.22
C ILE A 13 -0.48 -4.38 -13.03
N ARG A 14 0.47 -5.29 -12.78
CA ARG A 14 0.57 -6.56 -13.52
C ARG A 14 -0.27 -7.69 -12.90
N GLY A 15 -0.72 -8.60 -13.76
CA GLY A 15 -1.47 -9.81 -13.39
C GLY A 15 -0.61 -10.87 -12.68
N LEU A 16 -1.13 -12.10 -12.57
CA LEU A 16 -0.43 -13.24 -11.96
C LEU A 16 0.40 -14.07 -12.96
N THR A 17 0.16 -13.89 -14.26
CA THR A 17 0.81 -14.65 -15.32
C THR A 17 2.30 -14.34 -15.36
N GLY A 18 3.14 -15.38 -15.31
CA GLY A 18 4.60 -15.26 -15.39
C GLY A 18 5.27 -14.72 -14.12
N VAL A 19 4.55 -14.60 -12.99
CA VAL A 19 5.13 -14.19 -11.70
C VAL A 19 5.81 -15.40 -11.06
N SER A 20 7.09 -15.26 -10.70
CA SER A 20 7.79 -16.33 -9.96
C SER A 20 7.20 -16.51 -8.55
N PRO A 21 7.28 -17.72 -7.95
CA PRO A 21 6.82 -17.94 -6.58
C PRO A 21 7.45 -16.98 -5.57
N GLU A 22 8.75 -16.72 -5.71
CA GLU A 22 9.46 -15.75 -4.87
C GLU A 22 8.89 -14.33 -4.99
N MET A 23 8.57 -13.90 -6.21
CA MET A 23 7.97 -12.58 -6.42
C MET A 23 6.53 -12.52 -5.88
N LEU A 24 5.79 -13.62 -5.96
CA LEU A 24 4.46 -13.73 -5.36
C LEU A 24 4.55 -13.51 -3.84
N ASP A 25 5.54 -14.12 -3.17
CA ASP A 25 5.77 -13.93 -1.74
C ASP A 25 6.12 -12.47 -1.40
N VAL A 26 6.95 -11.81 -2.21
CA VAL A 26 7.26 -10.38 -2.03
C VAL A 26 5.99 -9.54 -2.16
N LEU A 27 5.17 -9.77 -3.19
CA LEU A 27 3.92 -9.03 -3.41
C LEU A 27 2.89 -9.30 -2.30
N ASN A 28 2.85 -10.52 -1.77
CA ASN A 28 2.01 -10.88 -0.62
C ASN A 28 2.48 -10.16 0.65
N ARG A 29 3.78 -10.10 0.91
CA ARG A 29 4.37 -9.37 2.04
C ARG A 29 4.13 -7.85 1.95
N LEU A 30 4.11 -7.30 0.74
CA LEU A 30 3.72 -5.91 0.48
C LEU A 30 2.19 -5.67 0.54
N ASN A 31 1.40 -6.71 0.83
CA ASN A 31 -0.06 -6.67 0.89
C ASN A 31 -0.75 -6.28 -0.43
N VAL A 32 -0.14 -6.64 -1.57
CA VAL A 32 -0.68 -6.42 -2.92
C VAL A 32 -0.82 -7.74 -3.72
N PRO A 33 -1.60 -8.72 -3.21
CA PRO A 33 -1.72 -10.05 -3.83
C PRO A 33 -2.44 -10.06 -5.18
N LYS A 34 -3.26 -9.03 -5.48
CA LYS A 34 -4.12 -8.96 -6.66
C LYS A 34 -3.88 -7.68 -7.46
N LYS A 35 -4.20 -7.72 -8.76
CA LYS A 35 -4.16 -6.55 -9.64
C LYS A 35 -5.09 -5.45 -9.11
N HIS A 36 -4.64 -4.19 -9.21
CA HIS A 36 -5.32 -2.98 -8.69
C HIS A 36 -5.47 -2.91 -7.17
N ASN A 37 -4.82 -3.80 -6.41
CA ASN A 37 -4.65 -3.58 -4.98
C ASN A 37 -3.59 -2.51 -4.75
N ALA A 38 -3.82 -1.70 -3.72
CA ALA A 38 -2.90 -0.70 -3.24
C ALA A 38 -2.59 -0.93 -1.75
N SER A 39 -1.35 -0.69 -1.35
CA SER A 39 -0.89 -0.76 0.04
C SER A 39 -0.09 0.48 0.40
N LEU A 40 -0.20 0.92 1.66
CA LEU A 40 0.57 2.03 2.22
C LEU A 40 1.79 1.46 2.93
N ILE A 41 2.98 1.91 2.55
CA ILE A 41 4.26 1.33 2.96
C ILE A 41 5.12 2.43 3.60
N PRO A 42 5.61 2.23 4.84
CA PRO A 42 6.46 3.21 5.50
C PRO A 42 7.85 3.29 4.84
N ASP A 43 8.43 4.49 4.82
CA ASP A 43 9.81 4.72 4.36
C ASP A 43 10.83 4.16 5.36
N THR A 44 11.10 2.87 5.23
CA THR A 44 12.19 2.19 5.92
C THR A 44 13.11 1.54 4.88
N PRO A 45 14.43 1.42 5.13
CA PRO A 45 15.36 0.86 4.15
C PRO A 45 14.96 -0.54 3.66
N SER A 46 14.43 -1.37 4.56
CA SER A 46 13.93 -2.71 4.24
C SER A 46 12.74 -2.68 3.29
N MET A 47 11.75 -1.83 3.58
CA MET A 47 10.56 -1.69 2.74
C MET A 47 10.88 -1.08 1.37
N VAL A 48 11.77 -0.09 1.31
CA VAL A 48 12.24 0.49 0.04
C VAL A 48 12.97 -0.56 -0.79
N GLY A 49 13.75 -1.44 -0.16
CA GLY A 49 14.36 -2.60 -0.83
C GLY A 49 13.31 -3.52 -1.47
N MET A 50 12.23 -3.84 -0.75
CA MET A 50 11.13 -4.65 -1.29
C MET A 50 10.40 -3.96 -2.44
N LEU A 51 10.15 -2.65 -2.33
CA LEU A 51 9.52 -1.86 -3.40
C LEU A 51 10.38 -1.83 -4.67
N LYS A 52 11.70 -1.67 -4.53
CA LYS A 52 12.64 -1.74 -5.66
C LYS A 52 12.63 -3.13 -6.30
N LYS A 53 12.67 -4.20 -5.49
CA LYS A 53 12.62 -5.59 -5.99
C LYS A 53 11.32 -5.89 -6.76
N ALA A 54 10.18 -5.35 -6.31
CA ALA A 54 8.88 -5.59 -6.93
C ALA A 54 8.53 -4.61 -8.06
N SER A 55 9.41 -3.66 -8.39
CA SER A 55 9.13 -2.53 -9.31
C SER A 55 8.66 -2.91 -10.70
N ASP A 56 8.99 -4.12 -11.19
CA ASP A 56 8.49 -4.62 -12.48
C ASP A 56 7.00 -4.97 -12.46
N TYR A 57 6.42 -5.19 -11.28
CA TYR A 57 5.02 -5.63 -11.09
C TYR A 57 4.12 -4.56 -10.48
N ILE A 58 4.72 -3.63 -9.72
CA ILE A 58 4.04 -2.56 -9.02
C ILE A 58 4.53 -1.20 -9.50
N THR A 59 3.67 -0.19 -9.41
CA THR A 59 4.08 1.20 -9.43
C THR A 59 3.98 1.73 -8.01
N TRP A 60 5.01 2.46 -7.56
CA TRP A 60 5.04 3.03 -6.23
C TRP A 60 5.58 4.45 -6.24
N GLY A 61 5.16 5.24 -5.26
CA GLY A 61 5.55 6.64 -5.13
C GLY A 61 5.12 7.24 -3.80
N GLU A 62 5.69 8.39 -3.44
CA GLU A 62 5.34 9.10 -2.21
C GLU A 62 3.89 9.61 -2.29
N ILE A 63 3.12 9.40 -1.23
CA ILE A 63 1.72 9.85 -1.16
C ILE A 63 1.63 11.15 -0.34
N ASN A 64 0.95 12.16 -0.90
CA ASN A 64 0.64 13.37 -0.17
C ASN A 64 -0.60 13.19 0.74
N LYS A 65 -0.78 14.09 1.71
CA LYS A 65 -1.87 14.01 2.69
C LYS A 65 -3.26 14.02 2.04
N GLU A 66 -3.45 14.84 0.99
CA GLU A 66 -4.72 14.95 0.27
C GLU A 66 -5.11 13.64 -0.43
N SER A 67 -4.16 13.02 -1.13
CA SER A 67 -4.36 11.73 -1.80
C SER A 67 -4.57 10.60 -0.81
N LEU A 68 -3.88 10.63 0.33
CA LEU A 68 -4.09 9.68 1.42
C LEU A 68 -5.53 9.75 1.95
N ILE A 69 -6.03 10.96 2.23
CA ILE A 69 -7.42 11.17 2.68
C ILE A 69 -8.40 10.68 1.62
N ALA A 70 -8.20 11.04 0.35
CA ALA A 70 -9.06 10.60 -0.75
C ALA A 70 -9.08 9.07 -0.90
N LEU A 71 -7.92 8.42 -0.76
CA LEU A 71 -7.78 6.97 -0.83
C LEU A 71 -8.51 6.28 0.32
N LEU A 72 -8.31 6.75 1.56
CA LEU A 72 -8.98 6.21 2.73
C LEU A 72 -10.51 6.38 2.66
N LYS A 73 -11.00 7.54 2.22
CA LYS A 73 -12.45 7.78 2.03
C LYS A 73 -13.05 6.89 0.94
N LYS A 74 -12.37 6.69 -0.20
CA LYS A 74 -12.92 5.95 -1.35
C LYS A 74 -12.74 4.44 -1.24
N ARG A 75 -11.64 3.97 -0.63
CA ARG A 75 -11.19 2.57 -0.69
C ARG A 75 -10.75 2.00 0.66
N GLY A 76 -10.60 2.83 1.69
CA GLY A 76 -10.21 2.39 3.02
C GLY A 76 -11.17 1.36 3.61
N ARG A 77 -10.61 0.25 4.07
CA ARG A 77 -11.34 -0.84 4.73
C ARG A 77 -10.71 -1.11 6.09
N LEU A 78 -11.55 -1.44 7.05
CA LEU A 78 -11.19 -1.96 8.37
C LEU A 78 -11.31 -3.48 8.36
N GLU A 79 -10.90 -4.10 9.47
CA GLU A 79 -11.12 -5.52 9.71
C GLU A 79 -12.58 -5.92 9.46
N GLY A 80 -12.77 -7.10 8.86
CA GLY A 80 -14.08 -7.57 8.41
C GLY A 80 -14.61 -6.83 7.18
N ASN A 81 -13.73 -6.16 6.40
CA ASN A 81 -14.08 -5.46 5.15
C ASN A 81 -15.07 -4.29 5.35
N LYS A 82 -15.16 -3.75 6.57
CA LYS A 82 -16.01 -2.60 6.89
C LYS A 82 -15.44 -1.33 6.25
N ARG A 83 -16.28 -0.49 5.65
CA ARG A 83 -15.82 0.78 5.10
C ARG A 83 -15.39 1.73 6.22
N ILE A 84 -14.31 2.46 5.99
CA ILE A 84 -13.94 3.57 6.86
C ILE A 84 -14.97 4.69 6.66
N THR A 85 -15.69 5.03 7.73
CA THR A 85 -16.55 6.22 7.81
C THR A 85 -15.87 7.30 8.64
N GLU A 86 -16.27 8.55 8.45
CA GLU A 86 -15.74 9.68 9.23
C GLU A 86 -15.96 9.51 10.74
N GLU A 87 -17.05 8.83 11.12
CA GLU A 87 -17.35 8.48 12.52
C GLU A 87 -16.33 7.53 13.13
N ILE A 88 -15.81 6.57 12.34
CA ILE A 88 -14.80 5.63 12.80
C ILE A 88 -13.42 6.30 12.85
N LEU A 89 -13.12 7.18 11.90
CA LEU A 89 -11.89 7.97 11.92
C LEU A 89 -11.79 8.84 13.18
N LYS A 90 -12.90 9.43 13.63
CA LYS A 90 -12.96 10.21 14.88
C LYS A 90 -12.84 9.36 16.16
N LYS A 91 -13.13 8.06 16.09
CA LYS A 91 -13.00 7.13 17.23
C LYS A 91 -11.60 6.53 17.37
N ILE A 92 -10.85 6.49 16.28
CA ILE A 92 -9.48 5.94 16.25
C ILE A 92 -8.43 7.01 16.54
N GLY A 93 -8.79 8.30 16.40
CA GLY A 93 -7.93 9.46 16.65
C GLY A 93 -8.07 10.02 18.05
#